data_AF-A0A0G0WRR7-F1
#
_entry.id   AF-A0A0G0WRR7-F1
#
_cell.length_a   1.000
_cell.length_b   1.000
_cell.length_c   1.000
_cell.angle_alpha   90.00
_cell.angle_beta   90.00
_cell.angle_gamma   90.00
#
_symmetry.space_group_name_H-M   'P 1'
#
loop_
_entity.id
_entity.type
_entity.pdbx_description
1 polymer ?
#
loop_
_entity_poly.entity_id
_entity_poly.type
_entity_poly.pdbx_seq_one_letter_code
_entity_poly.pdbx_strand_id
1 'polypeptide(L)'
;MSITRAQKIKQLKLKLTELEEVKLKDALTKYGEAYQDSNGAWAENAAWELADEEISVLRAMIAEVKKEIKTLESEINGKTK
;
A
#
# COMPACT_ATOMS: atom_id res chain seq x y z
N MET A 1 5.47 -6.63 27.58
CA MET A 1 5.28 -5.17 27.44
C MET A 1 4.20 -4.93 26.41
N SER A 2 3.13 -4.24 26.78
CA SER A 2 2.04 -3.86 25.86
C SER A 2 2.50 -2.70 24.97
N ILE A 3 2.36 -2.84 23.66
CA ILE A 3 2.63 -1.77 22.68
C ILE A 3 1.68 -0.60 22.96
N THR A 4 2.23 0.61 23.09
CA THR A 4 1.42 1.83 23.23
C THR A 4 0.80 2.22 21.89
N ARG A 5 -0.30 2.98 21.91
CA ARG A 5 -0.94 3.49 20.68
C ARG A 5 0.03 4.28 19.80
N ALA A 6 0.91 5.08 20.40
CA ALA A 6 1.94 5.83 19.69
C ALA A 6 2.98 4.90 19.01
N GLN A 7 3.39 3.83 19.69
CA GLN A 7 4.27 2.81 19.11
C GLN A 7 3.57 2.07 17.95
N LYS A 8 2.27 1.77 18.08
CA LYS A 8 1.48 1.15 17.01
C LYS A 8 1.38 2.07 15.78
N ILE A 9 1.13 3.37 15.96
CA ILE A 9 1.13 4.35 14.86
C ILE A 9 2.50 4.39 14.17
N LYS A 10 3.59 4.38 14.93
CA LYS A 10 4.95 4.35 14.35
C LYS A 10 5.18 3.10 13.49
N GLN A 11 4.75 1.93 13.96
CA GLN A 11 4.83 0.69 13.19
C GLN A 11 3.97 0.73 11.92
N LEU A 12 2.74 1.24 12.01
CA LEU A 12 1.85 1.39 10.86
C LEU A 12 2.41 2.37 9.82
N LYS A 13 3.05 3.47 10.26
CA LYS A 13 3.73 4.41 9.35
C LYS A 13 4.91 3.76 8.63
N LEU A 14 5.72 2.95 9.31
CA LEU A 14 6.80 2.19 8.67
C LEU A 14 6.25 1.19 7.66
N LYS A 15 5.20 0.45 8.02
CA LYS A 15 4.53 -0.49 7.11
C LYS A 15 3.92 0.25 5.90
N LEU A 16 3.35 1.43 6.11
CA LEU A 16 2.82 2.27 5.06
C LEU A 16 3.92 2.68 4.07
N THR A 17 5.07 3.14 4.59
CA THR A 17 6.23 3.46 3.75
C THR A 17 6.72 2.24 2.98
N GLU A 18 6.82 1.05 3.58
CA GLU A 18 7.20 -0.17 2.86
C GLU A 18 6.20 -0.50 1.73
N LEU A 19 4.90 -0.38 1.99
CA LEU A 19 3.86 -0.63 1.00
C LEU A 19 3.92 0.38 -0.16
N GLU A 20 4.10 1.66 0.13
CA GLU A 20 4.12 2.73 -0.88
C GLU A 20 5.45 2.81 -1.66
N GLU A 21 6.56 2.78 -0.95
CA GLU A 21 7.89 3.07 -1.52
C GLU A 21 8.59 1.84 -2.07
N VAL A 22 8.23 0.65 -1.60
CA VAL A 22 8.86 -0.60 -2.08
C VAL A 22 7.87 -1.38 -2.91
N LYS A 23 6.79 -1.86 -2.29
CA LYS A 23 5.90 -2.84 -2.95
C LYS A 23 5.10 -2.23 -4.09
N LEU A 24 4.49 -1.06 -3.87
CA LEU A 24 3.71 -0.41 -4.92
C LEU A 24 4.59 0.09 -6.07
N LYS A 25 5.79 0.61 -5.78
CA LYS A 25 6.75 1.02 -6.83
C LYS A 25 7.25 -0.16 -7.64
N ASP A 26 7.55 -1.29 -7.00
CA ASP A 26 7.95 -2.52 -7.69
C ASP A 26 6.82 -3.05 -8.59
N ALA A 27 5.58 -3.14 -8.08
CA ALA A 27 4.43 -3.56 -8.86
C ALA A 27 4.14 -2.63 -10.05
N LEU A 28 4.25 -1.31 -9.86
CA LEU A 28 4.13 -0.32 -10.94
C LEU A 28 5.23 -0.46 -11.99
N THR A 29 6.43 -0.84 -11.58
CA THR A 29 7.56 -1.07 -12.48
C THR A 29 7.29 -2.30 -13.34
N LYS A 30 6.90 -3.43 -12.73
CA LYS A 30 6.50 -4.66 -13.42
C LYS A 30 5.33 -4.44 -14.38
N TYR A 31 4.33 -3.66 -13.97
CA TYR A 31 3.21 -3.27 -14.83
C TYR A 31 3.67 -2.51 -16.07
N GLY A 32 4.60 -1.55 -15.90
CA GLY A 32 5.17 -0.78 -17.00
C GLY A 32 6.00 -1.64 -17.95
N GLU A 33 6.84 -2.52 -17.40
CA GLU A 33 7.65 -3.47 -18.17
C GLU A 33 6.75 -4.43 -18.97
N ALA A 34 5.76 -5.04 -18.32
CA ALA A 34 4.81 -5.93 -18.99
C ALA A 34 4.03 -5.20 -20.09
N TYR A 35 3.64 -3.94 -19.86
CA TYR A 35 2.96 -3.13 -20.88
C TYR A 35 3.85 -2.90 -22.11
N GLN A 36 5.12 -2.57 -21.90
CA GLN A 36 6.09 -2.34 -22.98
C GLN A 36 6.41 -3.63 -23.74
N ASP A 37 6.64 -4.74 -23.03
CA ASP A 37 6.97 -6.04 -23.61
C ASP A 37 5.81 -6.64 -24.43
N SER A 38 4.57 -6.24 -24.13
CA SER A 38 3.38 -6.74 -24.82
C SER A 38 3.21 -6.23 -26.26
N ASN A 39 4.02 -5.24 -26.70
CA ASN A 39 3.98 -4.66 -28.05
C ASN A 39 2.56 -4.32 -28.55
N GLY A 40 1.69 -3.82 -27.66
CA GLY A 40 0.31 -3.44 -27.96
C GLY A 40 -0.76 -4.50 -27.65
N ALA A 41 -0.39 -5.74 -27.32
CA ALA A 41 -1.30 -6.82 -26.89
C ALA A 41 -1.33 -6.99 -25.36
N TRP A 42 -1.18 -5.90 -24.60
CA TRP A 42 -1.04 -5.92 -23.13
C TRP A 42 -2.27 -6.48 -22.41
N ALA A 43 -3.46 -6.33 -23.00
CA ALA A 43 -4.70 -6.85 -22.44
C ALA A 43 -4.75 -8.39 -22.42
N GLU A 44 -3.91 -9.06 -23.21
CA GLU A 44 -3.78 -10.53 -23.24
C GLU A 44 -2.50 -11.00 -22.51
N ASN A 45 -1.70 -10.07 -21.98
CA ASN A 45 -0.49 -10.42 -21.27
C ASN A 45 -0.80 -10.69 -19.79
N ALA A 46 -0.70 -11.97 -19.41
CA ALA A 46 -0.90 -12.41 -18.03
C ALA A 46 0.02 -11.72 -17.01
N ALA A 47 1.22 -11.30 -17.41
CA ALA A 47 2.12 -10.56 -16.52
C ALA A 47 1.63 -9.13 -16.26
N TRP A 48 0.97 -8.50 -17.25
CA TRP A 48 0.36 -7.19 -17.11
C TRP A 48 -0.87 -7.26 -16.20
N GLU A 49 -1.75 -8.24 -16.44
CA GLU A 49 -2.96 -8.46 -15.64
C GLU A 49 -2.62 -8.73 -14.17
N LEU A 50 -1.65 -9.62 -13.92
CA LEU A 50 -1.18 -9.92 -12.56
C LEU A 50 -0.62 -8.68 -11.86
N ALA A 51 0.17 -7.86 -12.57
CA ALA A 51 0.72 -6.65 -11.99
C ALA A 51 -0.36 -5.60 -11.69
N ASP A 52 -1.38 -5.47 -12.54
CA ASP A 52 -2.53 -4.58 -12.31
C ASP A 52 -3.37 -5.00 -11.08
N GLU A 53 -3.62 -6.31 -10.94
CA GLU A 53 -4.27 -6.87 -9.74
C GLU A 53 -3.43 -6.61 -8.48
N GLU A 54 -2.12 -6.85 -8.54
CA GLU A 54 -1.20 -6.59 -7.43
C GLU A 54 -1.21 -5.10 -7.02
N ILE A 55 -1.18 -4.18 -7.98
CA ILE A 55 -1.31 -2.74 -7.73
C ILE A 55 -2.64 -2.43 -7.03
N SER A 56 -3.74 -3.01 -7.48
CA SER A 56 -5.07 -2.80 -6.91
C SER A 56 -5.16 -3.28 -5.47
N VAL A 57 -4.62 -4.46 -5.17
CA VAL A 57 -4.53 -5.00 -3.81
C VAL A 57 -3.67 -4.12 -2.92
N LEU A 58 -2.48 -3.72 -3.39
CA LEU A 58 -1.57 -2.86 -2.63
C LEU A 58 -2.21 -1.50 -2.31
N ARG A 59 -2.92 -0.89 -3.26
CA ARG A 59 -3.67 0.36 -3.03
C ARG A 59 -4.75 0.20 -1.98
N ALA A 60 -5.49 -0.91 -1.99
CA ALA A 60 -6.50 -1.20 -0.97
C ALA A 60 -5.85 -1.37 0.42
N MET A 61 -4.73 -2.09 0.50
CA MET A 61 -3.96 -2.25 1.75
C MET A 61 -3.44 -0.90 2.28
N ILE A 62 -2.90 -0.05 1.41
CA ILE A 62 -2.44 1.30 1.74
C ILE A 62 -3.58 2.14 2.30
N ALA A 63 -4.74 2.11 1.66
CA ALA A 63 -5.92 2.85 2.10
C ALA A 63 -6.36 2.42 3.51
N GLU A 64 -6.38 1.12 3.79
CA GLU A 64 -6.76 0.60 5.11
C GLU A 64 -5.73 0.97 6.19
N VAL A 65 -4.43 0.88 5.89
CA VAL A 65 -3.38 1.30 6.83
C VAL A 65 -3.47 2.79 7.13
N LYS A 66 -3.71 3.64 6.12
CA LYS A 66 -3.92 5.09 6.31
C LYS A 66 -5.15 5.37 7.18
N LYS A 67 -6.24 4.65 6.95
CA LYS A 67 -7.46 4.75 7.75
C LYS A 67 -7.21 4.35 9.20
N GLU A 68 -6.51 3.25 9.46
CA GLU A 68 -6.16 2.81 10.81
C GLU A 68 -5.30 3.84 11.53
N ILE A 69 -4.27 4.39 10.87
CA ILE A 69 -3.44 5.47 11.42
C ILE A 69 -4.31 6.66 11.82
N LYS A 70 -5.18 7.13 10.93
CA LYS A 70 -6.06 8.29 11.18
C LYS A 70 -7.02 8.04 12.33
N THR A 71 -7.59 6.85 12.44
CA THR A 71 -8.45 6.46 13.56
C THR A 71 -7.67 6.50 14.88
N LEU A 72 -6.48 5.89 14.92
CA LEU A 72 -5.65 5.88 16.13
C LEU A 72 -5.19 7.28 16.54
N GLU A 73 -4.83 8.14 15.57
CA GLU A 73 -4.49 9.54 15.83
C GLU A 73 -5.70 10.32 16.39
N SER A 74 -6.90 10.07 15.86
CA SER A 74 -8.13 10.70 16.34
C SER A 74 -8.50 10.25 17.77
N GLU A 75 -8.33 8.97 18.08
CA GLU A 75 -8.55 8.43 19.44
C GLU A 75 -7.58 9.00 20.47
N ILE A 76 -6.33 9.29 20.07
CA ILE A 76 -5.35 9.92 20.95
C ILE A 76 -5.76 11.37 21.24
N ASN A 77 -6.17 12.13 20.21
CA ASN A 77 -6.57 13.52 20.37
C ASN A 77 -7.93 13.69 21.07
N GLY A 78 -8.86 12.74 20.89
CA GLY A 78 -10.18 12.76 21.51
C GLY A 78 -10.20 12.45 23.01
N LYS A 79 -9.11 11.91 23.56
CA LYS A 79 -8.96 11.64 25.00
C LYS A 79 -8.43 12.82 25.82
N THR A 80 -8.16 13.95 25.16
CA THR A 80 -7.62 15.16 25.80
C THR A 80 -8.70 16.19 26.14
N LYS A 81 -9.98 15.81 26.14
CA LYS A 81 -11.12 16.64 26.56
C LYS A 81 -11.88 16.00 27.71
#